data_AF-A0A6L8VQ30-F1
#
_entry.id   AF-A0A6L8VQ30-F1
#
_cell.length_a   1.000
_cell.length_b   1.000
_cell.length_c   1.000
_cell.angle_alpha   90.00
_cell.angle_beta   90.00
_cell.angle_gamma   90.00
#
_symmetry.space_group_name_H-M   'P 1'
#
loop_
_entity.id
_entity.type
_entity.pdbx_description
1 polymer ?
#
loop_
_entity_poly.entity_id
_entity_poly.type
_entity_poly.pdbx_seq_one_letter_code
_entity_poly.pdbx_strand_id
1 'polypeptide(L)'
;MEKMHDTFTDLARGTPVWFTLSAWALPLGLLAQFLSAGIALFRDGGMWGLHGAVGGALSLPVLALLAGALCIPRLRGFGWWAGLTAFLYLTQIALAAGAGPLLALHPANGALLLTSSLILLAKVERRRGARP
;
A
#
# COMPACT_ATOMS: atom_id res chain seq x y z
N MET A 1 -11.78 -29.75 -12.30
CA MET A 1 -11.14 -29.28 -11.06
C MET A 1 -11.13 -27.75 -11.12
N GLU A 2 -11.98 -27.07 -10.36
CA GLU A 2 -11.97 -25.60 -10.32
C GLU A 2 -10.59 -25.12 -9.83
N LYS A 3 -9.94 -24.22 -10.57
CA LYS A 3 -8.73 -23.54 -10.11
C LYS A 3 -9.13 -22.60 -8.97
N MET A 4 -8.96 -23.05 -7.73
CA MET A 4 -9.10 -22.18 -6.57
C MET A 4 -8.08 -21.05 -6.68
N HIS A 5 -8.56 -19.81 -6.69
CA HIS A 5 -7.70 -18.64 -6.77
C HIS A 5 -6.80 -18.59 -5.52
N ASP A 6 -5.49 -18.40 -5.68
CA ASP A 6 -4.48 -18.54 -4.61
C ASP A 6 -4.77 -17.64 -3.38
N THR A 7 -5.51 -16.55 -3.56
CA THR A 7 -5.99 -15.71 -2.45
C THR A 7 -7.05 -16.37 -1.54
N PHE A 8 -7.56 -17.56 -1.87
CA PHE A 8 -8.57 -18.30 -1.08
C PHE A 8 -8.03 -19.60 -0.49
N THR A 9 -6.73 -19.82 -0.53
CA THR A 9 -6.09 -20.96 0.13
C THR A 9 -6.20 -20.84 1.66
N ASP A 10 -6.52 -21.92 2.37
CA ASP A 10 -6.61 -21.98 3.85
C ASP A 10 -7.55 -20.94 4.50
N LEU A 11 -8.75 -20.72 3.96
CA LEU A 11 -9.72 -19.74 4.49
C LEU A 11 -10.08 -19.96 5.96
N ALA A 12 -10.16 -21.22 6.41
CA ALA A 12 -10.45 -21.56 7.80
C ALA A 12 -9.44 -20.96 8.80
N ARG A 13 -8.20 -20.69 8.37
CA ARG A 13 -7.14 -20.09 9.21
C ARG A 13 -7.17 -18.56 9.22
N GLY A 14 -8.10 -17.95 8.48
CA GLY A 14 -8.29 -16.50 8.38
C GLY A 14 -7.11 -15.73 7.79
N THR A 15 -7.27 -14.40 7.78
CA THR A 15 -6.20 -13.44 7.43
C THR A 15 -5.63 -12.87 8.72
N PRO A 16 -4.29 -12.86 8.93
CA PRO A 16 -3.71 -12.24 10.12
C PRO A 16 -4.18 -10.79 10.32
N VAL A 17 -4.48 -10.42 11.56
CA VAL A 17 -5.02 -9.09 11.89
C VAL A 17 -4.08 -7.98 11.44
N TRP A 18 -2.78 -8.11 11.70
CA TRP A 18 -1.79 -7.13 11.29
C TRP A 18 -1.71 -6.95 9.76
N PHE A 19 -1.95 -8.01 8.97
CA PHE A 19 -1.95 -7.93 7.51
C PHE A 19 -3.17 -7.16 7.02
N THR A 20 -4.33 -7.43 7.64
CA THR A 20 -5.57 -6.69 7.41
C THR A 20 -5.42 -5.22 7.78
N LEU A 21 -4.91 -4.91 8.97
CA LEU A 21 -4.70 -3.54 9.43
C LEU A 21 -3.71 -2.80 8.52
N SER A 22 -2.66 -3.47 8.05
CA SER A 22 -1.71 -2.88 7.09
C SER A 22 -2.37 -2.57 5.74
N ALA A 23 -3.25 -3.46 5.26
CA ALA A 23 -4.00 -3.25 4.02
C ALA A 23 -4.98 -2.06 4.12
N TRP A 24 -5.52 -1.79 5.31
CA TRP A 24 -6.34 -0.60 5.57
C TRP A 24 -5.52 0.66 5.77
N ALA A 25 -4.45 0.59 6.57
CA ALA A 25 -3.62 1.73 6.92
C ALA A 25 -2.96 2.35 5.69
N LEU A 26 -2.55 1.54 4.71
CA LEU A 26 -1.86 2.02 3.52
C LEU A 26 -2.68 3.01 2.67
N PRO A 27 -3.87 2.67 2.13
CA PRO A 27 -4.66 3.62 1.34
C PRO A 27 -5.10 4.84 2.16
N LEU A 28 -5.38 4.68 3.46
CA LEU A 28 -5.72 5.80 4.34
C LEU A 28 -4.54 6.76 4.54
N GLY A 29 -3.35 6.25 4.78
CA GLY A 29 -2.15 7.07 4.91
C GLY A 29 -1.72 7.70 3.58
N LEU A 30 -1.95 7.02 2.44
CA LEU A 30 -1.73 7.61 1.11
C LEU A 30 -2.71 8.76 0.85
N LEU A 31 -3.98 8.63 1.23
CA LEU A 31 -4.93 9.73 1.18
C LEU A 31 -4.45 10.92 2.04
N ALA A 32 -3.95 10.66 3.25
CA ALA A 32 -3.36 11.70 4.09
C ALA A 32 -2.13 12.37 3.44
N GLN A 33 -1.31 11.62 2.69
CA GLN A 33 -0.21 12.21 1.90
C GLN A 33 -0.71 13.13 0.78
N PHE A 34 -1.75 12.74 0.04
CA PHE A 34 -2.36 13.60 -0.98
C PHE A 34 -2.92 14.89 -0.38
N LEU A 35 -3.64 14.79 0.74
CA LEU A 35 -4.21 15.95 1.43
C LEU A 35 -3.12 16.87 1.99
N SER A 36 -2.11 16.32 2.67
CA SER A 36 -1.01 17.12 3.21
C SER A 36 -0.18 17.80 2.12
N ALA A 37 0.10 17.13 1.00
CA ALA A 37 0.75 17.76 -0.15
C ALA A 37 -0.10 18.88 -0.76
N GLY A 38 -1.41 18.67 -0.91
CA GLY A 38 -2.33 19.69 -1.41
C GLY A 38 -2.37 20.92 -0.49
N ILE A 39 -2.49 20.72 0.82
CA ILE A 39 -2.45 21.82 1.79
C ILE A 39 -1.09 22.53 1.73
N ALA A 40 0.01 21.78 1.59
CA ALA A 40 1.35 22.35 1.48
C ALA A 40 1.53 23.23 0.24
N LEU A 41 0.94 22.83 -0.89
CA LEU A 41 0.99 23.58 -2.14
C LEU A 41 0.14 24.85 -2.10
N PHE A 42 -1.06 24.78 -1.52
CA PHE A 42 -2.06 25.85 -1.68
C PHE A 42 -2.26 26.72 -0.44
N ARG A 43 -1.80 26.31 0.75
CA ARG A 43 -2.14 27.00 2.00
C ARG A 43 -0.99 27.15 2.99
N ASP A 44 -0.27 26.07 3.30
CA ASP A 44 0.70 26.06 4.40
C ASP A 44 1.90 25.15 4.08
N GLY A 45 3.01 25.76 3.66
CA GLY A 45 4.25 25.04 3.34
C GLY A 45 4.82 24.22 4.51
N GLY A 46 4.44 24.48 5.76
CA GLY A 46 4.83 23.64 6.90
C GLY A 46 4.32 22.20 6.79
N MET A 47 3.27 21.97 6.01
CA MET A 47 2.67 20.65 5.79
C MET A 47 3.56 19.70 4.97
N TRP A 48 4.62 20.17 4.32
CA TRP A 48 5.62 19.30 3.69
C TRP A 48 6.31 18.38 4.70
N GLY A 49 6.53 18.85 5.94
CA GLY A 49 7.09 18.03 7.01
C GLY A 49 6.17 16.88 7.40
N LEU A 50 4.86 17.15 7.53
CA LEU A 50 3.86 16.12 7.80
C LEU A 50 3.76 15.12 6.64
N HIS A 51 3.75 15.62 5.40
CA HIS A 51 3.73 14.80 4.19
C HIS A 51 4.90 13.79 4.20
N GLY A 52 6.13 14.27 4.41
CA GLY A 52 7.32 13.43 4.52
C GLY A 52 7.25 12.42 5.68
N ALA A 53 6.80 12.84 6.86
CA ALA A 53 6.67 11.97 8.02
C ALA A 53 5.67 10.83 7.80
N VAL A 54 4.48 11.15 7.25
CA VAL A 54 3.47 10.14 6.89
C VAL A 54 4.03 9.22 5.80
N GLY A 55 4.70 9.75 4.78
CA GLY A 55 5.33 8.96 3.73
C GLY A 55 6.38 7.98 4.27
N GLY A 56 7.19 8.39 5.23
CA GLY A 56 8.14 7.51 5.93
C GLY A 56 7.44 6.43 6.75
N ALA A 57 6.41 6.79 7.52
CA ALA A 57 5.65 5.85 8.35
C ALA A 57 4.94 4.76 7.52
N LEU A 58 4.54 5.07 6.28
CA LEU A 58 3.94 4.10 5.36
C LEU A 58 4.88 2.95 4.95
N SER A 59 6.18 3.02 5.24
CA SER A 59 7.09 1.87 5.09
C SER A 59 6.62 0.67 5.90
N LEU A 60 6.07 0.89 7.10
CA LEU A 60 5.62 -0.17 7.99
C LEU A 60 4.51 -1.04 7.36
N PRO A 61 3.34 -0.50 6.94
CA PRO A 61 2.32 -1.31 6.31
C PRO A 61 2.78 -1.92 4.98
N VAL A 62 3.61 -1.23 4.18
CA VAL A 62 4.14 -1.77 2.92
C VAL A 62 5.01 -3.00 3.17
N LEU A 63 5.97 -2.91 4.11
CA LEU A 63 6.86 -4.02 4.45
C LEU A 63 6.10 -5.17 5.10
N ALA A 64 5.12 -4.88 5.96
CA ALA A 64 4.27 -5.91 6.55
C ALA A 64 3.51 -6.69 5.45
N LEU A 65 2.86 -6.00 4.51
CA LEU A 65 2.13 -6.63 3.41
C LEU A 65 3.06 -7.47 2.52
N LEU A 66 4.24 -6.98 2.19
CA LEU A 66 5.22 -7.73 1.42
C LEU A 66 5.71 -8.96 2.17
N ALA A 67 6.14 -8.80 3.43
CA ALA A 67 6.62 -9.90 4.27
C ALA A 67 5.53 -10.97 4.48
N GLY A 68 4.28 -10.56 4.68
CA GLY A 68 3.16 -11.50 4.77
C GLY A 68 2.99 -12.32 3.49
N ALA A 69 3.01 -11.66 2.33
CA ALA A 69 2.84 -12.35 1.05
C ALA A 69 4.02 -13.29 0.71
N LEU A 70 5.24 -12.98 1.17
CA LEU A 70 6.44 -13.80 0.93
C LEU A 70 6.61 -14.94 1.94
N CYS A 71 6.34 -14.68 3.22
CA CYS A 71 6.69 -15.60 4.31
C CYS A 71 5.52 -16.48 4.78
N ILE A 72 4.26 -16.11 4.47
CA ILE A 72 3.09 -16.86 4.93
C ILE A 72 2.44 -17.57 3.74
N PRO A 73 2.48 -18.92 3.69
CA PRO A 73 1.96 -19.69 2.55
C PRO A 73 0.54 -19.32 2.12
N ARG A 74 -0.36 -19.13 3.09
CA ARG A 74 -1.77 -18.76 2.84
C ARG A 74 -2.01 -17.34 2.33
N LEU A 75 -0.96 -16.51 2.24
CA LEU A 75 -1.02 -15.13 1.75
C LEU A 75 -0.28 -14.96 0.41
N ARG A 76 0.29 -16.02 -0.17
CA ARG A 76 1.08 -15.95 -1.42
C ARG A 76 0.28 -15.43 -2.61
N GLY A 77 -1.03 -15.66 -2.64
CA GLY A 77 -1.93 -15.11 -3.65
C GLY A 77 -2.00 -13.58 -3.70
N PHE A 78 -1.50 -12.88 -2.67
CA PHE A 78 -1.37 -11.43 -2.65
C PHE A 78 -0.02 -10.93 -3.20
N GLY A 79 0.93 -11.83 -3.49
CA GLY A 79 2.32 -11.51 -3.80
C GLY A 79 2.52 -10.51 -4.94
N TRP A 80 1.78 -10.66 -6.04
CA TRP A 80 1.85 -9.70 -7.16
C TRP A 80 1.50 -8.27 -6.73
N TRP A 81 0.37 -8.10 -6.04
CA TRP A 81 -0.10 -6.77 -5.63
C TRP A 81 0.70 -6.20 -4.46
N ALA A 82 1.16 -7.04 -3.53
CA ALA A 82 2.08 -6.61 -2.48
C ALA A 82 3.44 -6.18 -3.05
N GLY A 83 3.96 -6.94 -4.03
CA GLY A 83 5.21 -6.61 -4.73
C GLY A 83 5.10 -5.33 -5.56
N LEU A 84 4.04 -5.18 -6.36
CA LEU A 84 3.78 -3.95 -7.12
C LEU A 84 3.66 -2.73 -6.19
N THR A 85 2.92 -2.88 -5.09
CA THR A 85 2.79 -1.82 -4.07
C THR A 85 4.14 -1.45 -3.46
N ALA A 86 4.97 -2.43 -3.11
CA ALA A 86 6.32 -2.17 -2.59
C ALA A 86 7.22 -1.49 -3.62
N PHE A 87 7.18 -1.93 -4.87
CA PHE A 87 7.93 -1.31 -5.97
C PHE A 87 7.52 0.16 -6.20
N LEU A 88 6.21 0.42 -6.26
CA LEU A 88 5.69 1.79 -6.39
C LEU A 88 6.05 2.65 -5.19
N TYR A 89 6.05 2.09 -3.97
CA TYR A 89 6.47 2.80 -2.76
C TYR A 89 7.96 3.18 -2.79
N LEU A 90 8.84 2.24 -3.15
CA LEU A 90 10.27 2.51 -3.30
C LEU A 90 10.52 3.55 -4.39
N THR A 91 9.80 3.46 -5.51
CA THR A 91 9.81 4.48 -6.56
C THR A 91 9.37 5.84 -6.03
N GLN A 92 8.34 5.89 -5.18
CA GLN A 92 7.86 7.13 -4.57
C GLN A 92 8.95 7.79 -3.71
N ILE A 93 9.66 7.01 -2.90
CA ILE A 93 10.79 7.49 -2.09
C ILE A 93 11.91 8.00 -2.98
N ALA A 94 12.30 7.25 -4.02
CA ALA A 94 13.36 7.65 -4.93
C ALA A 94 13.04 8.95 -5.66
N LEU A 95 11.79 9.12 -6.12
CA LEU A 95 11.32 10.35 -6.75
C LEU A 95 11.31 11.53 -5.76
N ALA A 96 10.91 11.30 -4.50
CA ALA A 96 10.89 12.34 -3.46
C ALA A 96 12.30 12.80 -3.04
N ALA A 97 13.27 11.87 -3.06
CA ALA A 97 14.67 12.18 -2.73
C ALA A 97 15.37 12.99 -3.83
N GLY A 98 14.88 12.93 -5.07
CA GLY A 98 15.42 13.67 -6.20
C GLY A 98 14.84 15.08 -6.31
N ALA A 99 15.69 16.11 -6.34
CA ALA A 99 15.28 17.50 -6.57
C ALA A 99 15.18 17.87 -8.08
N GLY A 100 15.02 16.88 -8.96
CA GLY A 100 15.11 17.05 -10.41
C GLY A 100 13.76 17.05 -11.15
N PRO A 101 13.75 17.19 -12.48
CA PRO A 101 12.53 17.17 -13.30
C PRO A 101 11.66 15.93 -13.10
N LEU A 102 12.28 14.81 -12.71
CA LEU A 102 11.59 13.56 -12.39
C LEU A 102 10.63 13.68 -11.21
N LEU A 103 10.79 14.69 -10.34
CA LEU A 103 9.85 14.96 -9.25
C LEU A 103 8.42 15.19 -9.76
N ALA A 104 8.24 15.66 -11.00
CA ALA A 104 6.93 15.77 -11.63
C ALA A 104 6.19 14.42 -11.77
N LEU A 105 6.91 13.29 -11.76
CA LEU A 105 6.34 11.95 -11.78
C LEU A 105 5.84 11.49 -10.40
N HIS A 106 6.25 12.17 -9.32
CA HIS A 106 5.93 11.77 -7.95
C HIS A 106 4.42 11.73 -7.66
N PRO A 107 3.59 12.73 -8.06
CA PRO A 107 2.15 12.64 -7.89
C PRO A 107 1.52 11.52 -8.73
N ALA A 108 2.02 11.29 -9.95
CA ALA A 108 1.51 10.24 -10.83
C ALA A 108 1.80 8.85 -10.25
N ASN A 109 3.02 8.60 -9.77
CA ASN A 109 3.37 7.35 -9.08
C ASN A 109 2.60 7.20 -7.76
N GLY A 110 2.36 8.30 -7.03
CA GLY A 110 1.51 8.31 -5.84
C GLY A 110 0.08 7.84 -6.14
N ALA A 111 -0.49 8.23 -7.28
CA ALA A 111 -1.83 7.80 -7.69
C ALA A 111 -1.85 6.31 -8.03
N LEU A 112 -0.85 5.82 -8.75
CA LEU A 112 -0.68 4.38 -9.04
C LEU A 112 -0.52 3.56 -7.75
N LEU A 113 0.27 4.06 -6.79
CA LEU A 113 0.46 3.43 -5.49
C LEU A 113 -0.86 3.36 -4.71
N LEU A 114 -1.63 4.45 -4.69
CA LEU A 114 -2.97 4.47 -4.10
C LEU A 114 -3.89 3.43 -4.76
N THR A 115 -3.95 3.40 -6.10
CA THR A 115 -4.76 2.41 -6.83
C THR A 115 -4.34 0.97 -6.51
N SER A 116 -3.04 0.67 -6.52
CA SER A 116 -2.51 -0.65 -6.16
C SER A 116 -2.89 -1.03 -4.72
N SER A 117 -2.78 -0.10 -3.78
CA SER A 117 -3.15 -0.34 -2.37
C SER A 117 -4.65 -0.61 -2.18
N LEU A 118 -5.53 0.10 -2.91
CA LEU A 118 -6.97 -0.12 -2.88
C LEU A 118 -7.35 -1.48 -3.48
N ILE A 119 -6.70 -1.89 -4.57
CA ILE A 119 -6.91 -3.23 -5.16
C ILE A 119 -6.46 -4.32 -4.19
N LEU A 120 -5.33 -4.12 -3.51
CA LEU A 120 -4.85 -5.05 -2.49
C LEU A 120 -5.82 -5.14 -1.32
N LEU A 121 -6.31 -4.00 -0.80
CA LEU A 121 -7.33 -3.95 0.24
C LEU A 121 -8.61 -4.66 -0.18
N ALA A 122 -9.13 -4.41 -1.38
CA ALA A 122 -10.33 -5.05 -1.90
C ALA A 122 -10.18 -6.59 -1.95
N LYS A 123 -8.99 -7.09 -2.33
CA LYS A 123 -8.71 -8.54 -2.32
C LYS A 123 -8.64 -9.10 -0.89
N VAL A 124 -8.08 -8.35 0.05
CA VAL A 124 -8.03 -8.74 1.47
C VAL A 124 -9.43 -8.82 2.06
N GLU A 125 -10.26 -7.81 1.83
CA GLU A 125 -11.66 -7.80 2.29
C GLU A 125 -12.48 -8.91 1.64
N ARG A 126 -12.30 -9.16 0.34
CA ARG A 126 -12.95 -10.29 -0.34
C ARG A 126 -12.58 -11.63 0.30
N ARG A 127 -11.30 -11.83 0.66
CA ARG A 127 -10.86 -13.04 1.38
C ARG A 127 -11.50 -13.14 2.76
N ARG A 128 -11.60 -12.03 3.50
CA ARG A 128 -12.22 -11.99 4.83
C ARG A 128 -13.71 -12.33 4.79
N GLY A 129 -14.43 -11.81 3.79
CA GLY A 129 -15.86 -12.08 3.59
C GLY A 129 -16.15 -13.50 3.08
N ALA A 130 -15.17 -14.17 2.47
CA ALA A 130 -15.29 -15.56 2.03
C ALA A 130 -14.99 -16.58 3.14
N ARG A 131 -14.73 -16.14 4.38
CA ARG A 131 -14.51 -17.04 5.51
C ARG A 131 -15.82 -17.76 5.85
N PRO A 132 -15.81 -19.11 5.97
CA PRO A 132 -16.98 -19.88 6.39
C PRO A 132 -17.35 -19.63 7.85
#